data_AF-A0A7X1PLQ6-F1
#
_entry.id   AF-A0A7X1PLQ6-F1
#
_cell.length_a   1.000
_cell.length_b   1.000
_cell.length_c   1.000
_cell.angle_alpha   90.00
_cell.angle_beta   90.00
_cell.angle_gamma   90.00
#
_symmetry.space_group_name_H-M   'P 1'
#
loop_
_entity.id
_entity.type
_entity.pdbx_description
1 polymer ?
#
loop_
_entity_poly.entity_id
_entity_poly.type
_entity_poly.pdbx_seq_one_letter_code
_entity_poly.pdbx_strand_id
1 'polypeptide(L)'
;MFARNAFALTLMSACLLVSGCAVPPASVTTEPVSLEPLGQPLPQNAARSALIERIITNDAVVVSAGKPVLAADTNNDARIAALRKADSARLPEAYWTLYKQNLEAMQYDLNHQHDAARDQYVAAYRDELNRVDDGVLQKLASGSQALDDKSRRQWGARMAQRTSQYMIKSDESFRAATKAHLDRMALMDRQYDVCSRKADCWDAPAK
;
A
#
# COMPACT_ATOMS: atom_id res chain seq x y z
N MET A 1 -29.17 -3.02 -8.04
CA MET A 1 -29.40 -3.69 -6.74
C MET A 1 -28.36 -3.23 -5.72
N PHE A 2 -28.47 -1.97 -5.27
CA PHE A 2 -27.57 -1.35 -4.29
C PHE A 2 -28.08 -1.45 -2.83
N ALA A 3 -29.07 -2.30 -2.57
CA ALA A 3 -29.79 -2.33 -1.30
C ALA A 3 -29.43 -3.50 -0.37
N ARG A 4 -28.25 -4.13 -0.54
CA ARG A 4 -27.86 -5.30 0.28
C ARG A 4 -26.53 -5.18 1.03
N ASN A 5 -25.71 -4.16 0.77
CA ASN A 5 -24.39 -4.00 1.41
C ASN A 5 -24.25 -2.76 2.29
N ALA A 6 -25.30 -1.95 2.47
CA ALA A 6 -25.24 -0.72 3.28
C ALA A 6 -25.59 -0.92 4.77
N PHE A 7 -26.09 -2.09 5.18
CA PHE A 7 -26.56 -2.33 6.55
C PHE A 7 -25.55 -3.06 7.46
N ALA A 8 -24.42 -3.52 6.92
CA ALA A 8 -23.38 -4.21 7.69
C ALA A 8 -22.28 -3.29 8.23
N LEU A 9 -22.26 -2.01 7.83
CA LEU A 9 -21.20 -1.05 8.18
C LEU A 9 -21.62 0.00 9.23
N THR A 10 -22.85 -0.05 9.72
CA THR A 10 -23.37 0.92 10.71
C THR A 10 -23.65 0.34 12.10
N LEU A 11 -23.37 -0.95 12.33
CA LEU A 11 -23.59 -1.59 13.65
C LEU A 11 -22.30 -1.85 14.47
N MET A 12 -21.11 -1.55 13.93
CA MET A 12 -19.83 -1.67 14.66
C MET A 12 -19.31 -0.36 15.27
N SER A 13 -20.07 0.74 15.20
CA SER A 13 -19.67 2.04 15.77
C SER A 13 -20.41 2.44 17.05
N ALA A 14 -21.29 1.59 17.59
CA ALA A 14 -22.14 1.96 18.73
C ALA A 14 -21.93 1.13 20.02
N CYS A 15 -20.95 0.23 20.09
CA CYS A 15 -20.70 -0.60 21.28
C CYS A 15 -19.39 -0.28 22.05
N LEU A 16 -18.73 0.84 21.79
CA LEU A 16 -17.51 1.24 22.53
C LEU A 16 -17.67 2.43 23.47
N LEU A 17 -18.90 2.90 23.73
CA LEU A 17 -19.13 4.11 24.54
C LEU A 17 -19.59 3.88 25.98
N VAL A 18 -19.49 2.67 26.52
CA VAL A 18 -19.70 2.47 27.96
C VAL A 18 -18.75 1.40 28.47
N SER A 19 -17.55 1.79 28.90
CA SER A 19 -16.79 1.19 30.00
C SER A 19 -15.42 1.83 30.14
N GLY A 20 -15.14 2.41 31.31
CA GLY A 20 -13.78 2.58 31.80
C GLY A 20 -13.34 4.03 31.98
N CYS A 21 -13.26 4.46 33.24
CA CYS A 21 -12.47 5.60 33.66
C CYS A 21 -11.00 5.35 33.27
N ALA A 22 -10.58 5.89 32.12
CA ALA A 22 -9.17 5.97 31.76
C ALA A 22 -8.64 7.32 32.25
N VAL A 23 -7.59 7.26 33.08
CA VAL A 23 -6.72 8.40 33.40
C VAL A 23 -6.41 9.14 32.09
N PRO A 24 -6.58 10.47 32.02
CA PRO A 24 -6.24 11.19 30.80
C PRO A 24 -4.77 10.91 30.48
N PRO A 25 -4.43 10.47 29.24
CA PRO A 25 -3.04 10.35 28.86
C PRO A 25 -2.40 11.73 29.07
N ALA A 26 -1.28 11.75 29.79
CA ALA A 26 -0.50 12.96 29.97
C ALA A 26 -0.35 13.63 28.61
N SER A 27 -0.76 14.90 28.52
CA SER A 27 -0.64 15.71 27.32
C SER A 27 0.82 15.73 26.90
N VAL A 28 1.19 14.84 25.97
CA VAL A 28 2.46 14.94 25.27
C VAL A 28 2.30 16.15 24.37
N THR A 29 2.80 17.30 24.83
CA THR A 29 3.01 18.48 24.00
C THR A 29 3.87 18.04 22.82
N THR A 30 3.21 17.71 21.71
CA THR A 30 3.81 17.28 20.46
C THR A 30 4.11 18.53 19.68
N GLU A 31 5.07 19.32 20.16
CA GLU A 31 5.69 20.28 19.25
C GLU A 31 6.31 19.49 18.08
N PRO A 32 6.09 19.92 16.83
CA PRO A 32 6.68 19.27 15.67
C PRO A 32 8.19 19.19 15.85
N VAL A 33 8.75 17.98 15.76
CA VAL A 33 10.21 17.82 15.79
C VAL A 33 10.77 18.44 14.51
N SER A 34 11.38 19.62 14.64
CA SER A 34 12.16 20.20 13.56
C SER A 34 13.34 19.28 13.23
N LEU A 35 13.38 18.75 12.02
CA LEU A 35 14.43 17.83 11.59
C LEU A 35 15.72 18.59 11.34
N GLU A 36 16.76 18.25 12.08
CA GLU A 36 18.10 18.76 11.82
C GLU A 36 18.58 18.26 10.44
N PRO A 37 19.30 19.01 9.62
CA PRO A 37 19.81 18.47 8.35
C PRO A 37 20.77 17.29 8.61
N LEU A 38 20.63 16.20 7.83
CA LEU A 38 21.68 15.19 7.78
C LEU A 38 22.89 15.75 7.03
N GLY A 39 24.09 15.33 7.43
CA GLY A 39 25.32 15.71 6.77
C GLY A 39 25.45 15.16 5.35
N GLN A 40 26.64 15.32 4.78
CA GLN A 40 26.98 14.68 3.51
C GLN A 40 27.10 13.16 3.67
N PRO A 41 26.88 12.37 2.61
CA PRO A 41 27.11 10.93 2.66
C PRO A 41 28.55 10.63 3.09
N LEU A 42 28.70 9.70 4.03
CA LEU A 42 30.00 9.26 4.53
C LEU A 42 30.57 8.15 3.62
N PRO A 43 31.92 8.01 3.53
CA PRO A 43 32.55 6.98 2.72
C PRO A 43 32.05 5.57 3.05
N GLN A 44 31.84 4.78 2.00
CA GLN A 44 31.41 3.39 2.14
C GLN A 44 32.60 2.46 2.37
N ASN A 45 32.42 1.51 3.27
CA ASN A 45 33.29 0.35 3.44
C ASN A 45 32.42 -0.88 3.74
N ALA A 46 32.99 -2.08 3.68
CA ALA A 46 32.25 -3.33 3.84
C ALA A 46 31.49 -3.42 5.18
N ALA A 47 32.08 -2.93 6.28
CA ALA A 47 31.46 -2.96 7.59
C ALA A 47 30.24 -2.01 7.67
N ARG A 48 30.39 -0.80 7.12
CA ARG A 48 29.31 0.19 7.04
C ARG A 48 28.16 -0.33 6.19
N SER A 49 28.44 -0.85 5.00
CA SER A 49 27.41 -1.41 4.13
C SER A 49 26.67 -2.58 4.80
N ALA A 50 27.38 -3.47 5.50
CA ALA A 50 26.75 -4.56 6.24
C ALA A 50 25.82 -4.08 7.37
N LEU A 51 26.19 -3.02 8.10
CA LEU A 51 25.32 -2.41 9.11
C LEU A 51 24.06 -1.81 8.49
N ILE A 52 24.22 -1.06 7.40
CA ILE A 52 23.11 -0.44 6.69
C ILE A 52 22.13 -1.49 6.17
N GLU A 53 22.64 -2.54 5.51
CA GLU A 53 21.79 -3.62 5.03
C GLU A 53 21.06 -4.31 6.17
N ARG A 54 21.74 -4.62 7.28
CA ARG A 54 21.10 -5.22 8.46
C ARG A 54 19.98 -4.33 9.01
N ILE A 55 20.18 -3.02 9.07
CA ILE A 55 19.15 -2.09 9.55
C ILE A 55 17.94 -2.08 8.60
N ILE A 56 18.18 -1.99 7.29
CA ILE A 56 17.13 -1.95 6.27
C ILE A 56 16.33 -3.26 6.25
N THR A 57 16.98 -4.43 6.28
CA THR A 57 16.30 -5.73 6.18
C THR A 57 15.46 -6.06 7.41
N ASN A 58 15.67 -5.37 8.53
CA ASN A 58 14.88 -5.51 9.76
C ASN A 58 13.80 -4.43 9.90
N ASP A 59 13.68 -3.51 8.95
CA ASP A 59 12.68 -2.45 8.99
C ASP A 59 11.27 -2.99 8.74
N ALA A 60 10.28 -2.52 9.50
CA ALA A 60 8.92 -3.03 9.42
C ALA A 60 8.27 -2.83 8.04
N VAL A 61 8.54 -1.72 7.33
CA VAL A 61 7.98 -1.50 5.98
C VAL A 61 8.59 -2.49 4.99
N VAL A 62 9.89 -2.76 5.14
CA VAL A 62 10.63 -3.72 4.30
C VAL A 62 10.25 -5.17 4.64
N VAL A 63 10.09 -5.51 5.91
CA VAL A 63 9.70 -6.87 6.33
C VAL A 63 8.21 -7.12 6.05
N SER A 64 7.37 -6.08 6.17
CA SER A 64 5.94 -6.24 5.93
C SER A 64 5.70 -6.73 4.50
N ALA A 65 5.07 -7.90 4.41
CA ALA A 65 4.42 -8.40 3.20
C ALA A 65 3.12 -7.65 2.91
N GLY A 66 2.93 -6.44 3.47
CA GLY A 66 1.71 -5.63 3.46
C GLY A 66 1.30 -5.09 2.09
N LYS A 67 1.72 -5.77 1.03
CA LYS A 67 1.07 -5.69 -0.27
C LYS A 67 -0.41 -6.02 -0.04
N PRO A 68 -1.36 -5.20 -0.53
CA PRO A 68 -2.61 -5.74 -1.01
C PRO A 68 -2.26 -6.59 -2.25
N VAL A 69 -1.64 -7.77 -2.05
CA VAL A 69 -1.58 -8.79 -3.08
C VAL A 69 -3.03 -9.25 -3.18
N LEU A 70 -3.72 -8.89 -4.27
CA LEU A 70 -4.80 -9.78 -4.72
C LEU A 70 -4.16 -11.16 -4.75
N ALA A 71 -4.62 -12.07 -3.89
CA ALA A 71 -3.92 -13.31 -3.64
C ALA A 71 -3.60 -14.00 -4.98
N ALA A 72 -2.36 -14.46 -5.15
CA ALA A 72 -1.91 -15.12 -6.38
C ALA A 72 -2.75 -16.37 -6.72
N ASP A 73 -3.55 -16.85 -5.77
CA ASP A 73 -4.49 -17.96 -5.92
C ASP A 73 -5.86 -17.57 -6.50
N THR A 74 -6.03 -16.32 -6.95
CA THR A 74 -7.31 -15.90 -7.54
C THR A 74 -7.55 -16.70 -8.83
N ASN A 75 -8.33 -17.77 -8.72
CA ASN A 75 -8.69 -18.63 -9.84
C ASN A 75 -9.65 -17.87 -10.77
N ASN A 76 -9.06 -17.07 -11.67
CA ASN A 76 -9.79 -16.26 -12.64
C ASN A 76 -10.66 -17.14 -13.56
N ASP A 77 -10.22 -18.37 -13.85
CA ASP A 77 -11.01 -19.30 -14.67
C ASP A 77 -12.32 -19.72 -13.97
N ALA A 78 -12.28 -20.02 -12.67
CA ALA A 78 -13.48 -20.32 -11.90
C ALA A 78 -14.42 -19.11 -11.78
N ARG A 79 -13.86 -17.90 -11.56
CA ARG A 79 -14.64 -16.65 -11.55
C ARG A 79 -15.32 -16.41 -12.90
N ILE A 80 -14.58 -16.57 -14.00
CA ILE A 80 -15.11 -16.40 -15.36
C ILE A 80 -16.18 -17.45 -15.66
N ALA A 81 -15.99 -18.71 -15.27
CA ALA A 81 -16.98 -19.76 -15.45
C ALA A 81 -18.30 -19.44 -14.72
N ALA A 82 -18.22 -18.90 -13.50
CA ALA A 82 -19.40 -18.46 -12.75
C ALA A 82 -20.11 -17.27 -13.43
N LEU A 83 -19.35 -16.27 -13.88
CA LEU A 83 -19.90 -15.11 -14.61
C LEU A 83 -20.54 -15.52 -15.94
N ARG A 84 -19.92 -16.45 -16.68
CA ARG A 84 -20.46 -17.03 -17.91
C ARG A 84 -21.79 -17.74 -17.69
N LYS A 85 -21.89 -18.53 -16.61
CA LYS A 85 -23.12 -19.23 -16.28
C LYS A 85 -24.27 -18.26 -15.95
N ALA A 86 -23.95 -17.11 -15.37
CA ALA A 86 -24.90 -16.04 -15.07
C ALA A 86 -25.16 -15.11 -16.27
N ASP A 87 -24.40 -15.23 -17.36
CA ASP A 87 -24.51 -14.35 -18.52
C ASP A 87 -25.68 -14.75 -19.43
N SER A 88 -26.80 -14.06 -19.29
CA SER A 88 -27.95 -14.19 -20.19
C SER A 88 -27.73 -13.56 -21.58
N ALA A 89 -26.73 -12.67 -21.72
CA ALA A 89 -26.48 -11.93 -22.96
C ALA A 89 -25.68 -12.73 -24.01
N ARG A 90 -25.15 -13.90 -23.64
CA ARG A 90 -24.35 -14.81 -24.48
C ARG A 90 -23.17 -14.10 -25.15
N LEU A 91 -22.36 -13.41 -24.35
CA LEU A 91 -21.17 -12.71 -24.82
C LEU A 91 -20.16 -13.69 -25.47
N PRO A 92 -19.46 -13.27 -26.53
CA PRO A 92 -18.56 -14.15 -27.29
C PRO A 92 -17.34 -14.58 -26.49
N GLU A 93 -16.70 -15.68 -26.88
CA GLU A 93 -15.47 -16.20 -26.24
C GLU A 93 -14.36 -15.14 -26.11
N ALA A 94 -14.24 -14.30 -27.13
CA ALA A 94 -13.26 -13.21 -27.18
C ALA A 94 -13.48 -12.17 -26.07
N TYR A 95 -14.73 -11.90 -25.67
CA TYR A 95 -15.03 -11.01 -24.53
C TYR A 95 -14.45 -11.56 -23.24
N TRP A 96 -14.68 -12.85 -22.97
CA TRP A 96 -14.22 -13.48 -21.73
C TRP A 96 -12.71 -13.68 -21.69
N THR A 97 -12.08 -13.88 -22.85
CA THR A 97 -10.62 -13.89 -22.97
C THR A 97 -10.05 -12.52 -22.59
N LEU A 98 -10.62 -11.43 -23.11
CA LEU A 98 -10.21 -10.08 -22.75
C LEU A 98 -10.52 -9.74 -21.27
N TYR A 99 -11.64 -10.22 -20.74
CA TYR A 99 -12.00 -10.10 -19.33
C TYR A 99 -10.91 -10.72 -18.43
N LYS A 100 -10.45 -11.94 -18.78
CA LYS A 100 -9.36 -12.61 -18.08
C LYS A 100 -8.08 -11.78 -18.10
N GLN A 101 -7.68 -11.32 -19.28
CA GLN A 101 -6.49 -10.47 -19.46
C GLN A 101 -6.57 -9.19 -18.62
N ASN A 102 -7.75 -8.56 -18.53
CA ASN A 102 -7.95 -7.35 -17.72
C ASN A 102 -7.85 -7.61 -16.21
N LEU A 103 -8.28 -8.78 -15.73
CA LEU A 103 -8.09 -9.21 -14.35
C LEU A 103 -6.61 -9.48 -14.04
N GLU A 104 -5.92 -10.18 -14.93
CA GLU A 104 -4.48 -10.46 -14.81
C GLU A 104 -3.65 -9.18 -14.86
N ALA A 105 -4.02 -8.22 -15.71
CA ALA A 105 -3.40 -6.90 -15.75
C ALA A 105 -3.61 -6.12 -14.44
N MET A 106 -4.80 -6.17 -13.82
CA MET A 106 -5.01 -5.52 -12.51
C MET A 106 -4.13 -6.14 -11.43
N GLN A 107 -4.03 -7.47 -11.40
CA GLN A 107 -3.15 -8.18 -10.50
C GLN A 107 -1.69 -7.74 -10.67
N TYR A 108 -1.24 -7.65 -11.94
CA TYR A 108 0.09 -7.17 -12.28
C TYR A 108 0.32 -5.73 -11.79
N ASP A 109 -0.61 -4.82 -12.11
CA ASP A 109 -0.52 -3.40 -11.76
C ASP A 109 -0.42 -3.20 -10.24
N LEU A 110 -1.28 -3.86 -9.47
CA LEU A 110 -1.27 -3.77 -8.00
C LEU A 110 0.02 -4.31 -7.38
N ASN A 111 0.54 -5.43 -7.91
CA ASN A 111 1.76 -6.04 -7.40
C ASN A 111 3.01 -5.19 -7.70
N HIS A 112 3.11 -4.65 -8.92
CA HIS A 112 4.30 -3.91 -9.36
C HIS A 112 4.36 -2.48 -8.82
N GLN A 113 3.23 -1.79 -8.74
CA GLN A 113 3.23 -0.41 -8.25
C GLN A 113 3.50 -0.34 -6.74
N HIS A 114 3.10 -1.36 -5.98
CA HIS A 114 3.50 -1.49 -4.58
C HIS A 114 5.02 -1.69 -4.44
N ASP A 115 5.67 -2.44 -5.34
CA ASP A 115 7.12 -2.63 -5.32
C ASP A 115 7.86 -1.31 -5.56
N ALA A 116 7.39 -0.48 -6.48
CA ALA A 116 8.00 0.83 -6.75
C ALA A 116 7.96 1.78 -5.54
N ALA A 117 6.85 1.83 -4.78
CA ALA A 117 6.76 2.65 -3.57
C ALA A 117 7.74 2.18 -2.48
N ARG A 118 7.88 0.86 -2.34
CA ARG A 118 8.83 0.23 -1.41
C ARG A 118 10.28 0.47 -1.81
N ASP A 119 10.62 0.39 -3.10
CA ASP A 119 11.97 0.66 -3.58
C ASP A 119 12.40 2.10 -3.28
N GLN A 120 11.48 3.06 -3.44
CA GLN A 120 11.72 4.46 -3.09
C GLN A 120 11.90 4.66 -1.57
N TYR A 121 11.11 3.94 -0.75
CA TYR A 121 11.31 3.92 0.70
C TYR A 121 12.72 3.41 1.06
N VAL A 122 13.13 2.27 0.50
CA VAL A 122 14.45 1.68 0.75
C VAL A 122 15.58 2.60 0.30
N ALA A 123 15.45 3.23 -0.86
CA ALA A 123 16.44 4.17 -1.38
C ALA A 123 16.60 5.39 -0.46
N ALA A 124 15.48 6.00 -0.04
CA ALA A 124 15.50 7.11 0.93
C ALA A 124 16.11 6.69 2.26
N TYR A 125 15.76 5.50 2.75
CA TYR A 125 16.30 5.01 4.01
C TYR A 125 17.81 4.77 3.94
N ARG A 126 18.27 4.16 2.84
CA ARG A 126 19.70 3.94 2.60
C ARG A 126 20.45 5.26 2.48
N ASP A 127 19.89 6.28 1.82
CA ASP A 127 20.50 7.62 1.77
C ASP A 127 20.61 8.26 3.17
N GLU A 128 19.57 8.19 3.99
CA GLU A 128 19.61 8.67 5.37
C GLU A 128 20.71 7.95 6.19
N LEU A 129 20.74 6.62 6.11
CA LEU A 129 21.73 5.79 6.80
C LEU A 129 23.16 6.07 6.31
N ASN A 130 23.33 6.38 5.03
CA ASN A 130 24.62 6.76 4.47
C ASN A 130 25.16 8.08 5.02
N ARG A 131 24.35 8.91 5.68
CA ARG A 131 24.75 10.22 6.21
C ARG A 131 24.94 10.25 7.73
N VAL A 132 24.66 9.14 8.44
CA VAL A 132 24.87 9.05 9.89
C VAL A 132 26.19 8.35 10.25
N ASP A 133 26.84 8.77 11.32
CA ASP A 133 28.13 8.19 11.75
C ASP A 133 28.03 6.71 12.11
N ASP A 134 29.15 5.99 12.01
CA ASP A 134 29.22 4.54 12.27
C ASP A 134 28.75 4.18 13.69
N GLY A 135 29.01 5.04 14.69
CA GLY A 135 28.52 4.83 16.06
C GLY A 135 26.99 4.89 16.17
N VAL A 136 26.32 5.71 15.34
CA VAL A 136 24.86 5.75 15.24
C VAL A 136 24.35 4.50 14.52
N LEU A 137 25.00 4.08 13.43
CA LEU A 137 24.65 2.84 12.74
C LEU A 137 24.74 1.61 13.66
N GLN A 138 25.80 1.51 14.46
CA GLN A 138 25.96 0.39 15.42
C GLN A 138 24.82 0.36 16.45
N LYS A 139 24.42 1.52 16.98
CA LYS A 139 23.28 1.64 17.89
C LYS A 139 21.97 1.25 17.20
N LEU A 140 21.72 1.79 16.01
CA LEU A 140 20.53 1.48 15.22
C LEU A 140 20.42 -0.01 14.87
N ALA A 141 21.54 -0.66 14.54
CA ALA A 141 21.59 -2.10 14.25
C ALA A 141 21.24 -2.97 15.47
N SER A 142 21.32 -2.41 16.67
CA SER A 142 20.90 -3.04 17.94
C SER A 142 19.50 -2.60 18.39
N GLY A 143 18.88 -1.65 17.68
CA GLY A 143 17.59 -1.04 18.02
C GLY A 143 17.69 0.45 18.39
N SER A 144 16.69 1.24 18.00
CA SER A 144 16.66 2.70 18.21
C SER A 144 16.68 3.15 19.67
N GLN A 145 16.37 2.24 20.61
CA GLN A 145 16.46 2.49 22.05
C GLN A 145 17.90 2.77 22.52
N ALA A 146 18.91 2.30 21.78
CA ALA A 146 20.32 2.54 22.09
C ALA A 146 20.79 3.97 21.77
N LEU A 147 19.97 4.78 21.10
CA LEU A 147 20.23 6.21 20.84
C LEU A 147 19.95 7.05 22.10
N ASP A 148 20.64 8.19 22.24
CA ASP A 148 20.26 9.22 23.21
C ASP A 148 18.90 9.84 22.84
N ASP A 149 18.25 10.52 23.78
CA ASP A 149 16.88 11.01 23.60
C ASP A 149 16.72 11.99 22.43
N LYS A 150 17.71 12.86 22.18
CA LYS A 150 17.66 13.80 21.06
C LYS A 150 17.74 13.04 19.75
N SER A 151 18.75 12.18 19.60
CA SER A 151 18.94 11.35 18.40
C SER A 151 17.75 10.42 18.15
N ARG A 152 17.17 9.83 19.21
CA ARG A 152 15.99 8.96 19.12
C ARG A 152 14.77 9.72 18.61
N ARG A 153 14.53 10.95 19.09
CA ARG A 153 13.43 11.81 18.60
C ARG A 153 13.64 12.21 17.14
N GLN A 154 14.84 12.66 16.78
CA GLN A 154 15.18 13.01 15.39
C GLN A 154 15.00 11.82 14.45
N TRP A 155 15.51 10.64 14.84
CA TRP A 155 15.35 9.41 14.07
C TRP A 155 13.89 8.98 13.95
N GLY A 156 13.13 9.00 15.05
CA GLY A 156 11.70 8.70 15.04
C GLY A 156 10.91 9.61 14.10
N ALA A 157 11.22 10.91 14.06
CA ALA A 157 10.60 11.84 13.15
C ALA A 157 10.93 11.56 11.67
N ARG A 158 12.18 11.16 11.34
CA ARG A 158 12.54 10.71 9.99
C ARG A 158 11.82 9.44 9.58
N MET A 159 11.79 8.45 10.46
CA MET A 159 11.05 7.20 10.25
C MET A 159 9.58 7.50 9.95
N ALA A 160 8.95 8.39 10.72
CA ALA A 160 7.56 8.79 10.53
C ALA A 160 7.36 9.52 9.19
N GLN A 161 8.25 10.46 8.83
CA GLN A 161 8.18 11.15 7.54
C GLN A 161 8.31 10.18 6.36
N ARG A 162 9.31 9.30 6.38
CA ARG A 162 9.54 8.33 5.31
C ARG A 162 8.40 7.33 5.19
N THR A 163 7.86 6.86 6.32
CA THR A 163 6.70 5.97 6.34
C THR A 163 5.45 6.66 5.80
N SER A 164 5.22 7.94 6.15
CA SER A 164 4.12 8.73 5.61
C SER A 164 4.22 8.89 4.09
N GLN A 165 5.42 9.20 3.58
CA GLN A 165 5.66 9.29 2.14
C GLN A 165 5.42 7.96 1.42
N TYR A 166 5.82 6.85 2.02
CA TYR A 166 5.51 5.50 1.51
C TYR A 166 4.01 5.26 1.43
N MET A 167 3.26 5.58 2.49
CA MET A 167 1.80 5.41 2.53
C MET A 167 1.10 6.24 1.44
N ILE A 168 1.49 7.51 1.28
CA ILE A 168 0.93 8.40 0.24
C ILE A 168 1.17 7.81 -1.15
N LYS A 169 2.41 7.44 -1.47
CA LYS A 169 2.74 6.87 -2.79
C LYS A 169 2.09 5.51 -3.04
N SER A 170 1.94 4.71 -1.99
CA SER A 170 1.23 3.44 -2.07
C SER A 170 -0.26 3.66 -2.35
N ASP A 171 -0.90 4.67 -1.76
CA ASP A 171 -2.29 5.02 -2.05
C ASP A 171 -2.46 5.56 -3.49
N GLU A 172 -1.58 6.47 -3.92
CA GLU A 172 -1.57 6.99 -5.29
C GLU A 172 -1.44 5.86 -6.32
N SER A 173 -0.53 4.92 -6.06
CA SER A 173 -0.35 3.71 -6.86
C SER A 173 -1.62 2.86 -6.89
N PHE A 174 -2.19 2.54 -5.73
CA PHE A 174 -3.43 1.76 -5.65
C PHE A 174 -4.57 2.40 -6.45
N ARG A 175 -4.73 3.72 -6.33
CA ARG A 175 -5.72 4.49 -7.09
C ARG A 175 -5.45 4.47 -8.59
N ALA A 176 -4.19 4.59 -9.02
CA ALA A 176 -3.80 4.52 -10.42
C ALA A 176 -4.08 3.14 -11.02
N ALA A 177 -3.70 2.05 -10.35
CA ALA A 177 -3.99 0.68 -10.77
C ALA A 177 -5.50 0.41 -10.86
N THR A 178 -6.27 0.87 -9.85
CA THR A 178 -7.74 0.73 -9.84
C THR A 178 -8.36 1.49 -11.01
N LYS A 179 -7.94 2.74 -11.25
CA LYS A 179 -8.40 3.53 -12.39
C LYS A 179 -8.09 2.83 -13.72
N ALA A 180 -6.85 2.37 -13.90
CA ALA A 180 -6.44 1.69 -15.13
C ALA A 180 -7.26 0.41 -15.37
N HIS A 181 -7.57 -0.34 -14.33
CA HIS A 181 -8.47 -1.49 -14.43
C HIS A 181 -9.88 -1.08 -14.87
N LEU A 182 -10.50 -0.10 -14.22
CA LEU A 182 -11.84 0.38 -14.59
C LEU A 182 -11.90 0.88 -16.03
N ASP A 183 -10.88 1.63 -16.47
CA ASP A 183 -10.80 2.13 -17.85
C ASP A 183 -10.71 0.97 -18.87
N ARG A 184 -9.94 -0.09 -18.58
CA ARG A 184 -9.86 -1.30 -19.42
C ARG A 184 -11.19 -2.06 -19.47
N MET A 185 -11.90 -2.15 -18.34
CA MET A 185 -13.20 -2.81 -18.26
C MET A 185 -14.26 -2.05 -19.05
N ALA A 186 -14.33 -0.73 -18.90
CA ALA A 186 -15.24 0.13 -19.66
C ALA A 186 -14.94 0.08 -21.18
N LEU A 187 -13.67 0.11 -21.57
CA LEU A 187 -13.28 -0.03 -22.98
C LEU A 187 -13.72 -1.37 -23.57
N MET A 188 -13.54 -2.47 -22.83
CA MET A 188 -14.00 -3.79 -23.24
C MET A 188 -15.53 -3.82 -23.39
N ASP A 189 -16.28 -3.26 -22.45
CA ASP A 189 -17.74 -3.23 -22.53
C ASP A 189 -18.24 -2.43 -23.73
N ARG A 190 -17.57 -1.34 -24.10
CA ARG A 190 -17.83 -0.62 -25.35
C ARG A 190 -17.54 -1.47 -26.58
N GLN A 191 -16.41 -2.16 -26.61
CA GLN A 191 -15.99 -3.00 -27.74
C GLN A 191 -17.01 -4.12 -28.05
N TYR A 192 -17.66 -4.65 -27.02
CA TYR A 192 -18.62 -5.76 -27.14
C TYR A 192 -20.08 -5.34 -26.98
N ASP A 193 -20.35 -4.03 -26.93
CA ASP A 193 -21.70 -3.47 -26.76
C ASP A 193 -22.46 -4.10 -25.58
N VAL A 194 -21.79 -4.21 -24.43
CA VAL A 194 -22.33 -4.88 -23.24
C VAL A 194 -23.42 -4.01 -22.59
N CYS A 195 -23.23 -2.69 -22.59
CA CYS A 195 -24.15 -1.74 -21.96
C CYS A 195 -25.54 -1.68 -22.61
N SER A 196 -25.68 -2.05 -23.89
CA SER A 196 -27.00 -2.16 -24.53
C SER A 196 -27.78 -3.38 -24.04
N ARG A 197 -27.09 -4.36 -23.45
CA ARG A 197 -27.64 -5.67 -23.05
C ARG A 197 -27.75 -5.82 -21.53
N LYS A 198 -26.94 -5.07 -20.78
CA LYS A 198 -26.79 -5.19 -19.34
C LYS A 198 -26.73 -3.82 -18.67
N ALA A 199 -27.61 -3.62 -17.69
CA ALA A 199 -27.70 -2.37 -16.93
C ALA A 199 -26.55 -2.18 -15.92
N ASP A 200 -25.79 -3.24 -15.63
CA ASP A 200 -24.66 -3.28 -14.70
C ASP A 200 -23.30 -3.34 -15.42
N CYS A 201 -23.23 -2.84 -16.65
CA CYS A 201 -22.00 -2.75 -17.43
C CYS A 201 -20.99 -1.76 -16.79
N TRP A 202 -19.71 -1.95 -17.09
CA TRP A 202 -18.57 -1.18 -16.58
C TRP A 202 -18.49 0.25 -17.13
N ASP A 203 -19.05 0.50 -18.31
CA ASP A 203 -19.13 1.85 -18.91
C ASP A 203 -20.46 2.55 -18.61
N ALA A 204 -21.27 2.02 -17.68
CA ALA A 204 -22.49 2.70 -17.26
C ALA A 204 -22.14 4.00 -16.51
N PRO A 205 -22.88 5.11 -16.73
CA PRO A 205 -22.72 6.31 -15.92
C PRO A 205 -22.86 5.99 -14.43
N ALA A 206 -21.96 6.52 -13.61
CA ALA A 206 -22.13 6.47 -12.16
C ALA A 206 -23.49 7.10 -11.79
N LYS A 207 -24.31 6.36 -11.06
CA LYS A 207 -25.61 6.84 -10.56
C LYS A 207 -25.46 7.63 -9.28
#